data_AF-A0A512J470-F1
#
_entry.id   AF-A0A512J470-F1
#
_cell.length_a   1.000
_cell.length_b   1.000
_cell.length_c   1.000
_cell.angle_alpha   90.00
_cell.angle_beta   90.00
_cell.angle_gamma   90.00
#
_symmetry.space_group_name_H-M   'P 1'
#
loop_
_entity.id
_entity.type
_entity.pdbx_description
1 polymer ?
#
loop_
_entity_poly.entity_id
_entity_poly.type
_entity_poly.pdbx_seq_one_letter_code
_entity_poly.pdbx_strand_id
1 'polypeptide(L)'
;MRTGRGWATIAGTGLFALAGGAAPAQEAPDAIVCDSLVQLRLLMADAQGDREAAAARLGAQPGCRRVPRGAIGAVERRAMVGGAPFECLAVREAAGCLWLLP
;
A
#
# COMPACT_ATOMS: atom_id res chain seq x y z
N MET A 1 34.14 -59.32 -25.02
CA MET A 1 33.89 -58.05 -25.75
C MET A 1 33.48 -57.00 -24.74
N ARG A 2 34.15 -55.83 -24.76
CA ARG A 2 33.88 -54.52 -24.09
C ARG A 2 33.39 -54.54 -22.62
N THR A 3 34.26 -54.31 -21.62
CA THR A 3 34.75 -53.01 -21.10
C THR A 3 33.65 -52.04 -20.69
N GLY A 4 33.60 -51.67 -19.40
CA GLY A 4 32.72 -50.59 -18.93
C GLY A 4 32.77 -50.28 -17.43
N ARG A 5 33.97 -50.18 -16.86
CA ARG A 5 34.21 -49.68 -15.49
C ARG A 5 34.03 -48.15 -15.51
N GLY A 6 33.18 -47.62 -14.64
CA GLY A 6 32.99 -46.17 -14.51
C GLY A 6 32.33 -45.80 -13.19
N TRP A 7 33.11 -45.81 -12.11
CA TRP A 7 32.79 -45.06 -10.90
C TRP A 7 33.08 -43.59 -11.17
N ALA A 8 32.06 -42.75 -11.10
CA ALA A 8 32.21 -41.30 -11.14
C ALA A 8 31.72 -40.72 -9.81
N THR A 9 32.65 -40.53 -8.89
CA THR A 9 32.55 -39.59 -7.77
C THR A 9 32.76 -38.18 -8.31
N ILE A 10 31.73 -37.33 -8.25
CA ILE A 10 31.86 -35.86 -8.33
C ILE A 10 30.89 -35.33 -7.26
N ALA A 11 31.41 -35.13 -6.05
CA ALA A 11 31.81 -33.82 -5.53
C ALA A 11 30.58 -32.92 -5.27
N GLY A 12 30.00 -33.10 -4.08
CA GLY A 12 29.14 -32.10 -3.48
C GLY A 12 29.97 -30.88 -3.11
N THR A 13 29.80 -29.80 -3.86
CA THR A 13 30.20 -28.46 -3.45
C THR A 13 28.93 -27.64 -3.35
N GLY A 14 28.24 -27.79 -2.21
CA GLY A 14 27.23 -26.85 -1.79
C GLY A 14 27.92 -25.59 -1.30
N LEU A 15 27.75 -24.48 -2.01
CA LEU A 15 27.79 -23.13 -1.46
C LEU A 15 27.17 -22.16 -2.48
N PHE A 16 25.85 -22.24 -2.67
CA PHE A 16 25.11 -21.12 -3.25
C PHE A 16 25.08 -20.01 -2.19
N ALA A 17 26.08 -19.13 -2.23
CA ALA A 17 26.04 -17.86 -1.51
C ALA A 17 24.91 -17.02 -2.14
N LEU A 18 23.72 -17.13 -1.56
CA LEU A 18 22.61 -16.21 -1.78
C LEU A 18 23.08 -14.86 -1.24
N ALA A 19 23.70 -14.06 -2.12
CA ALA A 19 23.87 -12.64 -1.90
C ALA A 19 22.47 -12.04 -1.74
N GLY A 20 22.06 -11.87 -0.48
CA GLY A 20 20.87 -11.13 -0.10
C GLY A 20 21.06 -9.68 -0.45
N GLY A 21 20.84 -9.34 -1.73
CA GLY A 21 20.61 -7.98 -2.14
C GLY A 21 19.34 -7.52 -1.44
N ALA A 22 19.50 -6.66 -0.43
CA ALA A 22 18.40 -5.87 0.10
C ALA A 22 17.84 -5.07 -1.08
N ALA A 23 16.72 -5.52 -1.64
CA ALA A 23 15.96 -4.72 -2.58
C ALA A 23 15.64 -3.39 -1.87
N PRO A 24 15.85 -2.24 -2.52
CA PRO A 24 15.46 -0.97 -1.92
C PRO A 24 13.96 -1.07 -1.60
N ALA A 25 13.61 -0.87 -0.32
CA ALA A 25 12.22 -0.80 0.09
C ALA A 25 11.59 0.36 -0.69
N GLN A 26 10.81 0.05 -1.72
CA GLN A 26 10.04 1.06 -2.45
C GLN A 26 9.14 1.75 -1.44
N GLU A 27 9.37 3.04 -1.24
CA GLU A 27 8.59 3.87 -0.35
C GLU A 27 7.13 3.80 -0.82
N ALA A 28 6.26 3.27 0.03
CA ALA A 28 4.86 3.07 -0.34
C ALA A 28 4.25 4.44 -0.66
N PRO A 29 3.48 4.57 -1.76
CA PRO A 29 2.92 5.85 -2.14
C PRO A 29 2.01 6.39 -1.03
N ASP A 30 2.05 7.71 -0.84
CA ASP A 30 1.21 8.40 0.13
C ASP A 30 -0.26 8.00 -0.01
N ALA A 31 -0.93 7.89 1.14
CA ALA A 31 -2.36 7.67 1.16
C ALA A 31 -3.12 8.99 1.07
N ILE A 32 -4.30 8.95 0.45
CA ILE A 32 -5.22 10.07 0.45
C ILE A 32 -6.22 9.88 1.58
N VAL A 33 -6.31 10.87 2.46
CA VAL A 33 -7.22 10.89 3.60
C VAL A 33 -8.01 12.18 3.63
N CYS A 34 -9.24 12.13 4.14
CA CYS A 34 -10.08 13.30 4.32
C CYS A 34 -10.61 13.42 5.76
N ASP A 35 -10.84 14.64 6.23
CA ASP A 35 -11.32 14.91 7.59
C ASP A 35 -12.75 14.40 7.83
N SER A 36 -13.55 14.29 6.76
CA SER A 36 -14.91 13.74 6.80
C SER A 36 -15.19 12.75 5.68
N LEU A 37 -16.09 11.82 5.94
CA LEU A 37 -16.57 10.85 4.95
C LEU A 37 -17.26 11.57 3.77
N VAL A 38 -17.93 12.69 4.03
CA VAL A 38 -18.59 13.49 2.98
C VAL A 38 -17.56 14.05 2.00
N GLN A 39 -16.47 14.65 2.49
CA GLN A 39 -15.40 15.16 1.63
C GLN A 39 -14.73 14.07 0.79
N LEU A 40 -14.51 12.89 1.40
CA LEU A 40 -13.98 11.73 0.67
C LEU A 40 -14.93 11.30 -0.45
N ARG A 41 -16.24 11.24 -0.18
CA ARG A 41 -17.24 10.84 -1.17
C ARG A 41 -17.34 11.84 -2.33
N LEU A 42 -17.24 13.13 -2.04
CA LEU A 42 -17.19 14.17 -3.07
C LEU A 42 -15.94 14.02 -3.95
N LEU A 43 -14.77 13.82 -3.33
CA LEU A 43 -13.53 13.59 -4.07
C LEU A 43 -13.63 12.37 -5.01
N MET A 44 -14.17 11.26 -4.51
CA MET A 44 -14.36 10.05 -5.30
C MET A 44 -15.36 10.24 -6.44
N ALA A 45 -16.43 11.00 -6.22
CA ALA A 45 -17.42 11.30 -7.25
C ALA A 45 -16.79 12.14 -8.38
N ASP A 46 -16.05 13.19 -8.02
CA ASP A 46 -15.35 14.05 -8.99
C ASP A 46 -14.25 13.34 -9.76
N ALA A 47 -13.62 12.36 -9.12
CA ALA A 47 -12.62 11.48 -9.72
C ALA A 47 -13.20 10.26 -10.43
N GLN A 48 -14.53 10.08 -10.41
CA GLN A 48 -15.23 8.91 -10.96
C GLN A 48 -14.68 7.56 -10.45
N GLY A 49 -14.18 7.55 -9.20
CA GLY A 49 -13.55 6.38 -8.57
C GLY A 49 -12.09 6.13 -8.96
N ASP A 50 -11.49 6.95 -9.82
CA ASP A 50 -10.07 6.82 -10.20
C ASP A 50 -9.14 7.46 -9.17
N ARG A 51 -8.16 6.70 -8.67
CA ARG A 51 -7.27 7.15 -7.59
C ARG A 51 -6.31 8.26 -8.07
N GLU A 52 -5.80 8.17 -9.29
CA GLU A 52 -4.88 9.17 -9.84
C GLU A 52 -5.60 10.49 -10.11
N ALA A 53 -6.83 10.43 -10.64
CA ALA A 53 -7.70 11.58 -10.79
C ALA A 53 -8.02 12.20 -9.42
N ALA A 54 -8.33 11.39 -8.39
CA ALA A 54 -8.55 11.90 -7.04
C ALA A 54 -7.30 12.62 -6.51
N ALA A 55 -6.12 12.06 -6.72
CA ALA A 55 -4.85 12.69 -6.41
C ALA A 55 -4.67 14.06 -7.09
N ALA A 56 -5.03 14.16 -8.37
CA ALA A 56 -4.95 15.41 -9.14
C ALA A 56 -5.94 16.49 -8.65
N ARG A 57 -7.04 16.10 -7.97
CA ARG A 57 -8.06 17.02 -7.46
C ARG A 57 -7.79 17.54 -6.05
N LEU A 58 -6.79 17.03 -5.33
CA LEU A 58 -6.53 17.41 -3.94
C LEU A 58 -6.35 18.92 -3.72
N GLY A 59 -5.71 19.62 -4.66
CA GLY A 59 -5.52 21.08 -4.56
C GLY A 59 -6.83 21.87 -4.56
N ALA A 60 -7.92 21.30 -5.09
CA ALA A 60 -9.24 21.92 -5.14
C ALA A 60 -10.22 21.36 -4.07
N GLN A 61 -9.81 20.33 -3.32
CA GLN A 61 -10.69 19.62 -2.38
C GLN A 61 -10.31 19.93 -0.92
N PRO A 62 -10.99 20.90 -0.26
CA PRO A 62 -10.68 21.23 1.11
C PRO A 62 -10.96 20.06 2.06
N GLY A 63 -10.04 19.84 3.00
CA GLY A 63 -10.14 18.77 4.00
C GLY A 63 -9.69 17.39 3.51
N CYS A 64 -9.18 17.26 2.29
CA CYS A 64 -8.49 16.07 1.81
C CYS A 64 -7.00 16.34 1.60
N ARG A 65 -6.14 15.38 1.94
CA ARG A 65 -4.69 15.52 1.82
C ARG A 65 -3.98 14.19 1.62
N ARG A 66 -2.72 14.27 1.20
CA ARG A 66 -1.78 13.14 1.23
C ARG A 66 -1.18 13.01 2.62
N VAL A 67 -1.03 11.77 3.08
CA VAL A 67 -0.28 11.43 4.30
C VAL A 67 0.64 10.24 4.02
N PRO A 68 1.86 10.22 4.61
CA PRO A 68 2.72 9.05 4.52
C PRO A 68 2.01 7.83 5.08
N ARG A 69 2.09 6.70 4.38
CA ARG A 69 1.51 5.42 4.86
C ARG A 69 2.01 5.04 6.25
N GLY A 70 3.27 5.37 6.58
CA GLY A 70 3.87 5.14 7.90
C GLY A 70 3.27 5.97 9.04
N ALA A 71 2.48 7.01 8.73
CA ALA A 71 1.75 7.80 9.72
C ALA A 71 0.34 7.24 10.02
N ILE A 72 -0.13 6.24 9.26
CA ILE A 72 -1.45 5.63 9.40
C ILE A 72 -1.39 4.51 10.43
N GLY A 73 -2.32 4.55 11.39
CA GLY A 73 -2.48 3.58 12.45
C GLY A 73 -3.70 2.67 12.24
N ALA A 74 -4.27 2.21 13.36
CA ALA A 74 -5.40 1.29 13.36
C ALA A 74 -6.70 1.93 12.83
N VAL A 75 -7.63 1.07 12.41
CA VAL A 75 -9.00 1.47 12.10
C VAL A 75 -9.74 1.82 13.38
N GLU A 76 -10.24 3.05 13.47
CA GLU A 76 -11.07 3.50 14.60
C GLU A 76 -12.56 3.39 14.31
N ARG A 77 -12.97 3.67 13.06
CA ARG A 77 -14.39 3.61 12.64
C ARG A 77 -14.52 2.99 11.27
N ARG A 78 -15.66 2.35 11.04
CA ARG A 78 -16.08 1.87 9.72
C ARG A 78 -17.48 2.39 9.41
N ALA A 79 -17.74 2.69 8.15
CA ALA A 79 -19.06 3.04 7.67
C ALA A 79 -19.35 2.34 6.34
N MET A 80 -20.62 2.05 6.09
CA MET A 80 -21.10 1.54 4.81
C MET A 80 -21.85 2.65 4.09
N VAL A 81 -21.45 2.98 2.86
CA VAL A 81 -22.15 3.96 2.02
C VAL A 81 -22.39 3.34 0.65
N GLY A 82 -23.66 3.18 0.27
CA GLY A 82 -24.02 2.59 -1.02
C GLY A 82 -23.46 1.17 -1.23
N GLY A 83 -23.29 0.40 -0.15
CA GLY A 83 -22.70 -0.94 -0.20
C GLY A 83 -21.17 -0.99 -0.19
N ALA A 84 -20.48 0.16 -0.23
CA ALA A 84 -19.02 0.22 -0.14
C ALA A 84 -18.56 0.48 1.31
N PRO A 85 -17.53 -0.23 1.80
CA PRO A 85 -16.94 0.02 3.11
C PRO A 85 -15.99 1.21 3.07
N PHE A 86 -16.03 2.01 4.13
CA PHE A 86 -15.14 3.13 4.36
C PHE A 86 -14.52 3.01 5.74
N GLU A 87 -13.23 3.31 5.83
CA GLU A 87 -12.47 3.22 7.07
C GLU A 87 -11.95 4.59 7.48
N CYS A 88 -12.11 4.88 8.76
CA CYS A 88 -11.52 6.03 9.42
C CYS A 88 -10.35 5.52 10.26
N LEU A 89 -9.15 5.95 9.91
CA LEU A 89 -7.89 5.45 10.45
C LEU A 89 -7.25 6.49 11.35
N ALA A 90 -6.67 6.05 12.47
CA ALA A 90 -5.81 6.91 13.27
C ALA A 90 -4.66 7.44 12.39
N VAL A 91 -4.36 8.73 12.48
CA VAL A 91 -3.22 9.33 11.77
C VAL A 91 -2.40 10.13 12.77
N ARG A 92 -1.08 9.93 12.77
CA ARG A 92 -0.16 10.68 13.65
C ARG A 92 -0.38 12.18 13.47
N GLU A 93 -0.35 12.92 14.58
CA GLU A 93 -0.57 14.37 14.62
C GLU A 93 -2.00 14.84 14.25
N ALA A 94 -2.95 13.93 13.99
CA ALA A 94 -4.36 14.29 13.81
C ALA A 94 -5.13 14.18 15.14
N ALA A 95 -5.99 15.16 15.43
CA ALA A 95 -6.82 15.16 16.64
C ALA A 95 -7.93 14.08 16.62
N GLY A 96 -8.19 13.47 15.46
CA GLY A 96 -9.11 12.35 15.30
C GLY A 96 -8.80 11.55 14.04
N CYS A 97 -9.46 10.40 13.86
CA CYS A 97 -9.24 9.58 12.66
C CYS A 97 -9.69 10.28 11.38
N LEU A 98 -9.04 9.91 10.28
CA LEU A 98 -9.29 10.44 8.94
C LEU A 98 -9.80 9.33 8.02
N TRP A 99 -10.71 9.69 7.12
CA TRP A 99 -11.32 8.75 6.18
C TRP A 99 -10.39 8.47 5.01
N LEU A 100 -9.98 7.22 4.86
CA LEU A 100 -9.05 6.78 3.83
C LEU A 100 -9.75 6.56 2.49
N LEU A 101 -9.13 7.05 1.41
CA LEU A 101 -9.48 6.64 0.06
C LEU A 101 -9.07 5.17 -0.17
N PRO A 102 -10.03 4.24 -0.37
CA PRO A 102 -9.75 2.81 -0.50
C PRO A 102 -8.76 2.50 -1.65
#